data_AF-A0A965E109-F1
#
_entry.id   AF-A0A965E109-F1
#
_cell.length_a   1.000
_cell.length_b   1.000
_cell.length_c   1.000
_cell.angle_alpha   90.00
_cell.angle_beta   90.00
_cell.angle_gamma   90.00
#
_symmetry.space_group_name_H-M   'P 1'
#
loop_
_entity.id
_entity.type
_entity.pdbx_description
1 polymer ?
#
loop_
_entity_poly.entity_id
_entity_poly.type
_entity_poly.pdbx_seq_one_letter_code
_entity_poly.pdbx_strand_id
1 'polypeptide(L)'
;MNDVSPERIAALANEFSISLSRSLKQIEEINREARLLALNARIEAGRASGSTGAAFGVVARAMGDLSRQTDRVATGLGQESLESIRELQRISDALVSTTRGVRLTDLALVNIDLIDRNLYERSCDVRWWATDRSAVDALTERTPIAYRHVSERLGVILDSYTVYFDLVLCDLSGRVVANGRPMRYSSVGTDCASSAWFRSAMATRSGGEFGFEGVHQSNLVGGRRVLVYSAAVRQNGEASGHIIGVLGIVFNWDALAQTVVEHTPLLEEERDRTRVVITDENRLILADTSKRQLVERLHLPEIQGLYSKPKGFVMVEDGDVRFCVAHAKAPGFETYTTGWHSLLIYRF
;
A
#
# COMPACT_ATOMS: atom_id res chain seq x y z
N MET A 1 15.52 -11.66 -23.06
CA MET A 1 14.22 -11.03 -23.35
C MET A 1 14.48 -9.55 -23.50
N ASN A 2 14.10 -8.95 -24.63
CA ASN A 2 14.25 -7.51 -24.82
C ASN A 2 13.54 -6.77 -23.68
N ASP A 3 14.24 -5.81 -23.09
CA ASP A 3 13.80 -4.96 -22.00
C ASP A 3 12.70 -4.00 -22.51
N VAL A 4 11.48 -4.53 -22.64
CA VAL A 4 10.28 -3.75 -22.99
C VAL A 4 9.69 -3.23 -21.68
N SER A 5 10.17 -2.07 -21.25
CA SER A 5 9.64 -1.33 -20.10
C SER A 5 9.14 0.04 -20.55
N PRO A 6 8.10 0.61 -19.90
CA PRO A 6 7.69 1.99 -20.14
C PRO A 6 8.85 3.00 -19.96
N GLU A 7 9.75 2.74 -19.02
CA GLU A 7 10.97 3.51 -18.82
C GLU A 7 11.88 3.48 -20.07
N ARG A 8 11.99 2.32 -20.73
CA ARG A 8 12.72 2.19 -21.99
C ARG A 8 12.05 2.95 -23.13
N ILE A 9 10.72 2.98 -23.19
CA ILE A 9 9.97 3.76 -24.19
C ILE A 9 10.26 5.26 -24.02
N ALA A 10 10.22 5.77 -22.79
CA ALA A 10 10.53 7.16 -22.49
C ALA A 10 11.98 7.52 -22.87
N ALA A 11 12.94 6.63 -22.54
CA ALA A 11 14.34 6.82 -22.91
C ALA A 11 14.55 6.85 -24.44
N LEU A 12 13.94 5.92 -25.18
CA LEU A 12 14.00 5.87 -26.64
C LEU A 12 13.35 7.09 -27.29
N ALA A 13 12.22 7.57 -26.76
CA ALA A 13 11.57 8.79 -27.25
C ALA A 13 12.49 10.01 -27.09
N ASN A 14 13.22 10.10 -25.97
CA ASN A 14 14.20 11.15 -25.74
C ASN A 14 15.41 11.05 -26.69
N GLU A 15 15.97 9.85 -26.87
CA GLU A 15 17.07 9.61 -27.84
C GLU A 15 16.65 9.97 -29.27
N PHE A 16 15.43 9.57 -29.66
CA PHE A 16 14.87 9.89 -30.97
C PHE A 16 14.67 11.41 -31.15
N SER A 17 14.20 12.13 -30.12
CA SER A 17 14.09 13.59 -30.11
C SER A 17 15.42 14.29 -30.38
N ILE A 18 16.48 13.84 -29.70
CA ILE A 18 17.84 14.37 -29.84
C ILE A 18 18.37 14.09 -31.26
N SER A 19 18.17 12.88 -31.76
CA SER A 19 18.61 12.47 -33.10
C SER A 19 17.89 13.27 -34.19
N LEU A 20 16.56 13.38 -34.11
CA LEU A 20 15.75 14.17 -35.04
C LEU A 20 16.19 15.64 -35.07
N SER A 21 16.37 16.25 -33.89
CA SER A 21 16.82 17.64 -33.77
C SER A 21 18.18 17.85 -34.44
N ARG A 22 19.08 16.87 -34.37
CA ARG A 22 20.38 16.90 -35.04
C ARG A 22 20.23 16.81 -36.56
N SER A 23 19.40 15.89 -37.06
CA SER A 23 19.14 15.73 -38.49
C SER A 23 18.49 16.96 -39.12
N LEU A 24 17.55 17.61 -38.40
CA LEU A 24 16.93 18.86 -38.87
C LEU A 24 17.95 19.99 -39.00
N LYS A 25 18.86 20.14 -38.04
CA LYS A 25 19.96 21.11 -38.12
C LYS A 25 20.86 20.85 -39.33
N GLN A 26 21.19 19.59 -39.62
CA GLN A 26 21.98 19.24 -40.80
C GLN A 26 21.26 19.59 -42.11
N ILE A 27 19.95 19.34 -42.20
CA ILE A 27 19.16 19.73 -43.37
C ILE A 27 19.14 21.25 -43.56
N GLU A 28 19.02 22.00 -42.46
CA GLU A 28 19.06 23.46 -42.49
C GLU A 28 20.42 23.98 -42.98
N GLU A 29 21.53 23.40 -42.52
CA GLU A 29 22.89 23.72 -42.98
C GLU A 29 23.05 23.46 -44.50
N ILE A 30 22.62 22.29 -44.97
CA ILE A 30 22.66 21.92 -46.40
C ILE A 30 21.82 22.89 -47.24
N ASN A 31 20.61 23.23 -46.80
CA ASN A 31 19.77 24.19 -47.52
C ASN A 31 20.36 25.60 -47.53
N ARG A 32 21.04 26.01 -46.45
CA ARG A 32 21.75 27.28 -46.40
C ARG A 32 22.88 27.34 -47.44
N GLU A 33 23.68 26.28 -47.55
CA GLU A 33 24.72 26.17 -48.58
C GLU A 33 24.13 26.15 -49.99
N ALA A 34 23.07 25.37 -50.22
CA ALA A 34 22.38 25.32 -51.50
C ALA A 34 21.80 26.69 -51.92
N ARG A 35 21.25 27.47 -50.96
CA ARG A 35 20.79 28.84 -51.21
C ARG A 35 21.94 29.77 -51.58
N LEU A 36 23.11 29.64 -50.95
CA LEU A 36 24.29 30.45 -51.27
C LEU A 36 24.83 30.10 -52.66
N LEU A 37 24.90 28.81 -53.02
CA LEU A 37 25.28 28.34 -54.35
C LEU A 37 24.31 28.86 -55.42
N ALA A 38 23.00 28.76 -55.17
CA ALA A 38 21.97 29.30 -56.05
C ALA A 38 22.06 30.83 -56.18
N LEU A 39 22.39 31.55 -55.11
CA LEU A 39 22.60 33.00 -55.16
C LEU A 39 23.83 33.36 -56.00
N ASN A 40 24.96 32.69 -55.77
CA ASN A 40 26.19 32.90 -56.53
C ASN A 40 25.96 32.60 -58.03
N ALA A 41 25.28 31.49 -58.34
CA ALA A 41 24.92 31.14 -59.71
C ALA A 41 23.98 32.17 -60.36
N ARG A 42 23.03 32.76 -59.60
CA ARG A 42 22.19 33.87 -60.09
C ARG A 42 23.00 35.13 -60.39
N ILE A 43 23.99 35.46 -59.56
CA ILE A 43 24.86 36.63 -59.75
C ILE A 43 25.70 36.44 -61.02
N GLU A 44 26.30 35.25 -61.19
CA GLU A 44 27.14 34.95 -62.36
C GLU A 44 26.32 34.86 -63.65
N ALA A 45 25.10 34.32 -63.58
CA ALA A 45 24.13 34.34 -64.68
C ALA A 45 23.78 35.76 -65.15
N GLY A 46 23.73 36.74 -64.22
CA GLY A 46 23.51 38.15 -64.54
C GLY A 46 24.73 38.87 -65.12
N ARG A 47 25.94 38.34 -64.89
CA ARG A 47 27.20 38.84 -65.46
C ARG A 47 27.50 38.26 -66.84
N ALA A 48 27.11 37.01 -67.09
CA ALA A 48 27.28 36.37 -68.39
C ALA A 48 26.22 36.85 -69.39
N SER A 49 26.64 37.51 -70.48
CA SER A 49 25.73 37.93 -71.56
C SER A 49 25.46 36.81 -72.57
N GLY A 50 24.19 36.66 -73.00
CA GLY A 50 23.77 35.69 -74.02
C GLY A 50 23.01 34.47 -73.48
N SER A 51 22.87 33.43 -74.29
CA SER A 51 22.09 32.21 -73.97
C SER A 51 22.61 31.44 -72.75
N THR A 52 23.92 31.52 -72.48
CA THR A 52 24.58 30.85 -71.34
C THR A 52 24.16 31.43 -69.99
N GLY A 53 24.11 32.77 -69.85
CA GLY A 53 23.62 33.42 -68.63
C GLY A 53 22.15 33.13 -68.37
N ALA A 54 21.32 33.07 -69.43
CA ALA A 54 19.91 32.68 -69.32
C ALA A 54 19.74 31.24 -68.79
N ALA A 55 20.52 30.28 -69.29
CA ALA A 55 20.48 28.89 -68.84
C ALA A 55 20.90 28.74 -67.37
N PHE A 56 21.99 29.39 -66.95
CA PHE A 56 22.42 29.39 -65.54
C PHE A 56 21.38 30.02 -64.61
N GLY A 57 20.71 31.08 -65.04
CA GLY A 57 19.66 31.74 -64.27
C GLY A 57 18.44 30.85 -63.98
N VAL A 58 18.05 29.99 -64.92
CA VAL A 58 16.95 29.03 -64.74
C VAL A 58 17.30 27.98 -63.69
N VAL A 59 18.50 27.37 -63.78
CA VAL A 59 18.97 26.37 -62.82
C VAL A 59 19.08 26.96 -61.42
N ALA A 60 19.64 28.17 -61.31
CA ALA A 60 19.81 28.84 -60.03
C ALA A 60 18.46 29.21 -59.37
N ARG A 61 17.43 29.55 -60.17
CA ARG A 61 16.07 29.76 -59.67
C ARG A 61 15.45 28.44 -59.17
N ALA A 62 15.55 27.38 -59.96
CA ALA A 62 15.05 26.05 -59.60
C ALA A 62 15.71 25.51 -58.33
N MET A 63 17.02 25.70 -58.16
CA MET A 63 17.75 25.36 -56.92
C MET A 63 17.22 26.16 -55.72
N GLY A 64 16.99 27.47 -55.89
CA GLY A 64 16.43 28.30 -54.82
C GLY A 64 14.98 27.94 -54.45
N ASP A 65 14.16 27.54 -55.42
CA ASP A 65 12.81 27.01 -55.19
C ASP A 65 12.89 25.67 -54.43
N LEU A 66 13.77 24.77 -54.86
CA LEU A 66 14.01 23.48 -54.21
C LEU A 66 14.42 23.67 -52.74
N SER A 67 15.40 24.52 -52.44
CA SER A 67 15.82 24.77 -51.05
C SER A 67 14.68 25.33 -50.18
N ARG A 68 13.84 26.22 -50.72
CA ARG A 68 12.66 26.72 -49.99
C ARG A 68 11.65 25.62 -49.71
N GLN A 69 11.43 24.72 -50.66
CA GLN A 69 10.53 23.58 -50.49
C GLN A 69 11.08 22.60 -49.46
N THR A 70 12.38 22.28 -49.51
CA THR A 70 13.05 21.43 -48.53
C THR A 70 12.95 22.03 -47.12
N ASP A 71 13.19 23.33 -46.93
CA ASP A 71 13.04 23.96 -45.62
C ASP A 71 11.62 23.86 -45.07
N ARG A 72 10.60 24.06 -45.92
CA ARG A 72 9.19 23.90 -45.51
C ARG A 72 8.90 22.46 -45.06
N VAL A 73 9.33 21.48 -45.84
CA VAL A 73 9.12 20.06 -45.52
C VAL A 73 9.87 19.68 -44.24
N ALA A 74 11.14 20.08 -44.10
CA ALA A 74 11.95 19.81 -42.91
C ALA A 74 11.36 20.46 -41.66
N THR A 75 10.91 21.72 -41.76
CA THR A 75 10.28 22.42 -40.63
C THR A 75 8.96 21.74 -40.22
N GLY A 76 8.11 21.39 -41.20
CA GLY A 76 6.85 20.69 -40.94
C GLY A 76 7.07 19.32 -40.29
N LEU A 77 7.98 18.51 -40.84
CA LEU A 77 8.37 17.22 -40.26
C LEU A 77 8.91 17.37 -38.84
N GLY A 78 9.70 18.41 -38.59
CA GLY A 78 10.24 18.70 -37.27
C GLY A 78 9.17 19.03 -36.24
N GLN A 79 8.21 19.89 -36.59
CA GLN A 79 7.09 20.24 -35.71
C GLN A 79 6.22 19.02 -35.39
N GLU A 80 5.74 18.30 -36.41
CA GLU A 80 4.86 17.14 -36.26
C GLU A 80 5.54 16.02 -35.44
N SER A 81 6.81 15.75 -35.72
CA SER A 81 7.55 14.71 -35.01
C SER A 81 7.84 15.10 -33.55
N LEU A 82 8.22 16.36 -33.28
CA LEU A 82 8.45 16.82 -31.90
C LEU A 82 7.16 16.83 -31.07
N GLU A 83 6.03 17.20 -31.67
CA GLU A 83 4.71 17.11 -31.02
C GLU A 83 4.35 15.65 -30.70
N SER A 84 4.54 14.74 -31.67
CA SER A 84 4.31 13.31 -31.48
C SER A 84 5.19 12.72 -30.37
N ILE A 85 6.46 13.11 -30.30
CA ILE A 85 7.39 12.68 -29.24
C ILE A 85 6.93 13.17 -27.86
N ARG A 86 6.49 14.43 -27.74
CA ARG A 86 5.98 14.97 -26.47
C ARG A 86 4.71 14.24 -26.02
N GLU A 87 3.82 13.89 -26.95
CA GLU A 87 2.65 13.08 -26.66
C GLU A 87 3.06 11.68 -26.19
N LEU A 88 4.00 11.03 -26.88
CA LEU A 88 4.53 9.72 -26.48
C LEU A 88 5.15 9.76 -25.08
N GLN A 89 5.91 10.80 -24.74
CA GLN A 89 6.48 10.99 -23.40
C GLN A 89 5.38 11.11 -22.34
N ARG A 90 4.36 11.96 -22.57
CA ARG A 90 3.22 12.10 -21.66
C ARG A 90 2.47 10.78 -21.45
N ILE A 91 2.21 10.05 -22.52
CA ILE A 91 1.54 8.74 -22.46
C ILE A 91 2.42 7.74 -21.69
N SER A 92 3.73 7.73 -21.96
CA SER A 92 4.68 6.86 -21.28
C SER A 92 4.70 7.11 -19.76
N ASP A 93 4.79 8.37 -19.34
CA ASP A 93 4.80 8.76 -17.93
C ASP A 93 3.48 8.40 -17.22
N ALA A 94 2.35 8.61 -17.92
CA ALA A 94 1.03 8.23 -17.42
C ALA A 94 0.89 6.70 -17.28
N LEU A 95 1.42 5.93 -18.24
CA LEU A 95 1.44 4.47 -18.20
C LEU A 95 2.30 3.94 -17.05
N VAL A 96 3.52 4.46 -16.87
CA VAL A 96 4.40 4.11 -15.72
C VAL A 96 3.64 4.33 -14.41
N SER A 97 3.09 5.53 -14.24
CA SER A 97 2.42 5.94 -13.00
C SER A 97 1.18 5.08 -12.74
N THR A 98 0.40 4.80 -13.78
CA THR A 98 -0.83 4.00 -13.68
C THR A 98 -0.55 2.53 -13.41
N THR A 99 0.37 1.91 -14.15
CA THR A 99 0.73 0.49 -13.94
C THR A 99 1.29 0.28 -12.54
N ARG A 100 2.15 1.19 -12.06
CA ARG A 100 2.67 1.14 -10.69
C ARG A 100 1.55 1.35 -9.66
N GLY A 101 0.73 2.39 -9.84
CA GLY A 101 -0.37 2.71 -8.94
C GLY A 101 -1.36 1.57 -8.79
N VAL A 102 -1.79 0.95 -9.90
CA VAL A 102 -2.68 -0.22 -9.89
C VAL A 102 -2.04 -1.40 -9.16
N ARG A 103 -0.79 -1.74 -9.49
CA ARG A 103 -0.09 -2.86 -8.84
C ARG A 103 0.06 -2.66 -7.34
N LEU A 104 0.52 -1.48 -6.90
CA LEU A 104 0.66 -1.16 -5.48
C LEU A 104 -0.70 -1.15 -4.76
N THR A 105 -1.77 -0.74 -5.45
CA THR A 105 -3.15 -0.78 -4.91
C THR A 105 -3.61 -2.22 -4.68
N ASP A 106 -3.33 -3.12 -5.63
CA ASP A 106 -3.69 -4.53 -5.47
C ASP A 106 -2.86 -5.21 -4.37
N LEU A 107 -1.58 -4.84 -4.21
CA LEU A 107 -0.78 -5.26 -3.04
C LEU A 107 -1.36 -4.72 -1.72
N ALA A 108 -1.82 -3.46 -1.69
CA ALA A 108 -2.49 -2.89 -0.53
C ALA A 108 -3.73 -3.71 -0.15
N LEU A 109 -4.53 -4.08 -1.16
CA LEU A 109 -5.74 -4.89 -1.00
C LEU A 109 -5.42 -6.28 -0.45
N VAL A 110 -4.42 -6.96 -1.01
CA VAL A 110 -4.00 -8.29 -0.52
C VAL A 110 -3.56 -8.20 0.94
N ASN A 111 -2.76 -7.20 1.30
CA ASN A 111 -2.30 -7.03 2.68
C ASN A 111 -3.45 -6.86 3.67
N ILE A 112 -4.44 -6.00 3.36
CA ILE A 112 -5.54 -5.75 4.28
C ILE A 112 -6.55 -6.91 4.32
N ASP A 113 -6.78 -7.59 3.19
CA ASP A 113 -7.62 -8.79 3.13
C ASP A 113 -7.03 -9.94 3.95
N LEU A 114 -5.71 -10.16 3.88
CA LEU A 114 -5.01 -11.14 4.72
C LEU A 114 -5.19 -10.86 6.21
N ILE A 115 -5.10 -9.58 6.61
CA ILE A 115 -5.31 -9.17 8.00
C ILE A 115 -6.76 -9.43 8.43
N ASP A 116 -7.76 -8.99 7.67
CA ASP A 116 -9.18 -9.17 8.04
C ASP A 116 -9.57 -10.65 8.13
N ARG A 117 -9.14 -11.48 7.17
CA ARG A 117 -9.32 -12.93 7.21
C ARG A 117 -8.70 -13.56 8.44
N ASN A 118 -7.46 -13.14 8.74
CA ASN A 118 -6.79 -13.64 9.92
C ASN A 118 -7.57 -13.22 11.17
N LEU A 119 -7.96 -11.96 11.31
CA LEU A 119 -8.64 -11.47 12.49
C LEU A 119 -10.06 -12.05 12.67
N TYR A 120 -10.76 -12.36 11.59
CA TYR A 120 -12.05 -13.07 11.62
C TYR A 120 -11.97 -14.38 12.39
N GLU A 121 -10.98 -15.23 12.11
CA GLU A 121 -10.80 -16.51 12.81
C GLU A 121 -10.66 -16.32 14.32
N ARG A 122 -9.97 -15.27 14.78
CA ARG A 122 -9.78 -15.03 16.24
C ARG A 122 -11.09 -14.65 16.93
N SER A 123 -11.99 -13.97 16.22
CA SER A 123 -13.34 -13.67 16.71
C SER A 123 -14.20 -14.93 16.87
N CYS A 124 -13.96 -15.95 16.03
CA CYS A 124 -14.61 -17.25 16.13
C CYS A 124 -14.00 -18.09 17.25
N ASP A 125 -12.67 -18.16 17.30
CA ASP A 125 -11.91 -18.89 18.31
C ASP A 125 -12.31 -18.49 19.73
N VAL A 126 -12.37 -17.18 20.03
CA VAL A 126 -12.66 -16.72 21.40
C VAL A 126 -14.07 -17.11 21.86
N ARG A 127 -15.06 -17.05 20.96
CA ARG A 127 -16.44 -17.40 21.26
C ARG A 127 -16.57 -18.90 21.50
N TRP A 128 -15.87 -19.70 20.71
CA TRP A 128 -15.84 -21.16 20.90
C TRP A 128 -15.17 -21.53 22.23
N TRP A 129 -13.98 -20.99 22.51
CA TRP A 129 -13.25 -21.32 23.74
C TRP A 129 -13.91 -20.80 25.01
N ALA A 130 -14.70 -19.72 24.94
CA ALA A 130 -15.49 -19.24 26.07
C ALA A 130 -16.59 -20.24 26.50
N THR A 131 -16.90 -21.25 25.68
CA THR A 131 -17.81 -22.35 26.05
C THR A 131 -17.09 -23.56 26.66
N ASP A 132 -15.75 -23.58 26.72
CA ASP A 132 -15.00 -24.70 27.29
C ASP A 132 -15.38 -24.89 28.76
N ARG A 133 -15.72 -26.14 29.10
CA ARG A 133 -16.22 -26.50 30.42
C ARG A 133 -15.25 -26.12 31.54
N SER A 134 -13.94 -26.22 31.30
CA SER A 134 -12.92 -25.84 32.29
C SER A 134 -12.97 -24.35 32.64
N ALA A 135 -13.29 -23.46 31.69
CA ALA A 135 -13.47 -22.04 31.95
C ALA A 135 -14.76 -21.76 32.75
N VAL A 136 -15.84 -22.47 32.43
CA VAL A 136 -17.11 -22.39 33.15
C VAL A 136 -16.95 -22.87 34.60
N ASP A 137 -16.32 -24.03 34.80
CA ASP A 137 -16.09 -24.62 36.13
C ASP A 137 -15.15 -23.73 36.96
N ALA A 138 -14.08 -23.21 36.37
CA ALA A 138 -13.19 -22.26 37.04
C ALA A 138 -13.91 -21.02 37.59
N LEU A 139 -14.85 -20.45 36.82
CA LEU A 139 -15.61 -19.26 37.23
C LEU A 139 -16.78 -19.57 38.19
N THR A 140 -17.26 -20.81 38.17
CA THR A 140 -18.36 -21.29 39.03
C THR A 140 -17.84 -21.75 40.39
N GLU A 141 -16.86 -22.65 40.41
CA GLU A 141 -16.30 -23.25 41.62
C GLU A 141 -15.34 -22.30 42.35
N ARG A 142 -14.56 -21.51 41.58
CA ARG A 142 -13.60 -20.53 42.10
C ARG A 142 -12.58 -21.13 43.07
N THR A 143 -12.16 -22.35 42.82
CA THR A 143 -11.15 -23.06 43.62
C THR A 143 -9.78 -23.03 42.95
N PRO A 144 -8.67 -23.12 43.73
CA PRO A 144 -7.33 -23.23 43.15
C PRO A 144 -7.14 -24.43 42.22
N ILE A 145 -7.89 -25.51 42.43
CA ILE A 145 -7.85 -26.72 41.58
C ILE A 145 -8.47 -26.41 40.22
N ALA A 146 -9.65 -25.80 40.20
CA ALA A 146 -10.33 -25.43 38.96
C ALA A 146 -9.52 -24.39 38.15
N TYR A 147 -8.90 -23.41 38.84
CA TYR A 147 -8.01 -22.44 38.18
C TYR A 147 -6.77 -23.07 37.56
N ARG A 148 -6.15 -24.05 38.23
CA ARG A 148 -5.03 -24.80 37.66
C ARG A 148 -5.47 -25.59 36.43
N HIS A 149 -6.62 -26.27 36.52
CA HIS A 149 -7.13 -27.08 35.42
C HIS A 149 -7.42 -26.24 34.17
N VAL A 150 -8.10 -25.09 34.30
CA VAL A 150 -8.33 -24.22 33.15
C VAL A 150 -7.02 -23.64 32.61
N SER A 151 -6.05 -23.29 33.47
CA SER A 151 -4.73 -22.83 33.02
C SER A 151 -4.02 -23.86 32.14
N GLU A 152 -4.04 -25.14 32.53
CA GLU A 152 -3.50 -26.25 31.74
C GLU A 152 -4.24 -26.40 30.40
N ARG A 153 -5.57 -26.34 30.41
CA ARG A 153 -6.41 -26.41 29.19
C ARG A 153 -6.13 -25.27 28.21
N LEU A 154 -6.04 -24.04 28.70
CA LEU A 154 -5.65 -22.87 27.90
C LEU A 154 -4.21 -23.03 27.35
N GLY A 155 -3.30 -23.63 28.13
CA GLY A 155 -1.95 -23.98 27.67
C GLY A 155 -1.95 -24.92 26.47
N VAL A 156 -2.78 -25.97 26.48
CA VAL A 156 -2.93 -26.92 25.35
C VAL A 156 -3.43 -26.22 24.09
N ILE A 157 -4.37 -25.27 24.21
CA ILE A 157 -4.81 -24.45 23.09
C ILE A 157 -3.63 -23.65 22.54
N LEU A 158 -2.88 -22.97 23.42
CA LEU A 158 -1.74 -22.15 23.02
C LEU A 158 -0.56 -22.94 22.43
N ASP A 159 -0.46 -24.26 22.68
CA ASP A 159 0.52 -25.13 22.02
C ASP A 159 0.12 -25.43 20.57
N SER A 160 -1.18 -25.43 20.27
CA SER A 160 -1.70 -25.66 18.91
C SER A 160 -1.78 -24.37 18.08
N TYR A 161 -1.97 -23.22 18.74
CA TYR A 161 -2.13 -21.91 18.10
C TYR A 161 -1.04 -20.93 18.55
N THR A 162 0.08 -20.90 17.83
CA THR A 162 1.30 -20.17 18.20
C THR A 162 1.25 -18.66 17.95
N VAL A 163 0.16 -18.16 17.36
CA VAL A 163 -0.05 -16.74 17.04
C VAL A 163 -0.49 -15.89 18.24
N TYR A 164 -0.81 -16.53 19.37
CA TYR A 164 -1.22 -15.85 20.58
C TYR A 164 -0.05 -15.74 21.56
N PHE A 165 0.04 -14.62 22.26
CA PHE A 165 0.92 -14.56 23.42
C PHE A 165 0.32 -15.37 24.56
N ASP A 166 -0.96 -15.15 24.88
CA ASP A 166 -1.62 -15.78 26.01
C ASP A 166 -3.15 -15.79 25.85
N LEU A 167 -3.81 -16.60 26.68
CA LEU A 167 -5.25 -16.56 26.93
C LEU A 167 -5.45 -16.19 28.39
N VAL A 168 -6.35 -15.26 28.69
CA VAL A 168 -6.63 -14.80 30.06
C VAL A 168 -8.10 -14.98 30.40
N LEU A 169 -8.38 -15.56 31.57
CA LEU A 169 -9.72 -15.71 32.11
C LEU A 169 -9.94 -14.70 33.23
N CYS A 170 -10.96 -13.86 33.10
CA CYS A 170 -11.34 -12.86 34.08
C CYS A 170 -12.66 -13.20 34.76
N ASP A 171 -12.76 -12.88 36.05
CA ASP A 171 -14.03 -12.88 36.76
C ASP A 171 -14.91 -11.68 36.39
N LEU A 172 -16.10 -11.60 36.98
CA LEU A 172 -17.06 -10.50 36.76
C LEU A 172 -16.54 -9.13 37.18
N SER A 173 -15.54 -9.06 38.05
CA SER A 173 -14.91 -7.81 38.46
C SER A 173 -13.82 -7.34 37.50
N GLY A 174 -13.47 -8.14 36.49
CA GLY A 174 -12.38 -7.86 35.56
C GLY A 174 -11.02 -8.32 36.06
N ARG A 175 -10.95 -9.06 37.17
CA ARG A 175 -9.69 -9.58 37.69
C ARG A 175 -9.32 -10.88 36.97
N VAL A 176 -8.09 -10.97 36.47
CA VAL A 176 -7.56 -12.21 35.87
C VAL A 176 -7.43 -13.28 36.94
N VAL A 177 -8.14 -14.40 36.78
CA VAL A 177 -8.11 -15.55 37.71
C VAL A 177 -7.25 -16.70 37.22
N ALA A 178 -7.05 -16.81 35.91
CA ALA A 178 -6.17 -17.81 35.29
C ALA A 178 -5.65 -17.31 33.94
N ASN A 179 -4.49 -17.82 33.51
CA ASN A 179 -3.96 -17.62 32.17
C ASN A 179 -3.32 -18.90 31.62
N GLY A 180 -3.13 -18.97 30.30
CA GLY A 180 -2.62 -20.17 29.62
C GLY A 180 -1.10 -20.34 29.67
N ARG A 181 -0.33 -19.27 29.90
CA ARG A 181 1.14 -19.32 30.04
C ARG A 181 1.63 -18.72 31.36
N PRO A 182 1.24 -19.29 32.52
CA PRO A 182 1.59 -18.72 33.84
C PRO A 182 3.10 -18.66 34.11
N MET A 183 3.90 -19.52 33.46
CA MET A 183 5.36 -19.50 33.58
C MET A 183 6.03 -18.40 32.74
N ARG A 184 5.32 -17.83 31.76
CA ARG A 184 5.84 -16.77 30.87
C ARG A 184 5.26 -15.40 31.21
N TYR A 185 4.01 -15.35 31.67
CA TYR A 185 3.30 -14.12 32.00
C TYR A 185 2.63 -14.22 33.36
N SER A 186 2.95 -13.26 34.23
CA SER A 186 2.36 -13.13 35.57
C SER A 186 1.07 -12.31 35.52
N SER A 187 0.11 -12.75 34.72
CA SER A 187 -1.14 -12.02 34.44
C SER A 187 -2.17 -12.15 35.56
N VAL A 188 -2.17 -13.25 36.33
CA VAL A 188 -3.13 -13.51 37.41
C VAL A 188 -3.11 -12.40 38.45
N GLY A 189 -4.30 -11.92 38.83
CA GLY A 189 -4.49 -10.80 39.75
C GLY A 189 -4.45 -9.42 39.10
N THR A 190 -4.12 -9.32 37.82
CA THR A 190 -4.21 -8.05 37.07
C THR A 190 -5.67 -7.63 36.94
N ASP A 191 -5.93 -6.33 37.10
CA ASP A 191 -7.24 -5.72 36.88
C ASP A 191 -7.39 -5.29 35.41
N CYS A 192 -8.41 -5.81 34.74
CA CYS A 192 -8.78 -5.52 33.36
C CYS A 192 -10.19 -4.90 33.26
N ALA A 193 -10.83 -4.53 34.36
CA ALA A 193 -12.20 -4.02 34.37
C ALA A 193 -12.40 -2.80 33.47
N SER A 194 -11.37 -1.96 33.33
CA SER A 194 -11.40 -0.75 32.51
C SER A 194 -10.96 -0.96 31.06
N SER A 195 -10.48 -2.15 30.68
CA SER A 195 -10.05 -2.41 29.30
C SER A 195 -11.25 -2.35 28.35
N ALA A 196 -11.02 -2.00 27.09
CA ALA A 196 -12.10 -1.94 26.11
C ALA A 196 -12.58 -3.35 25.76
N TRP A 197 -11.67 -4.34 25.70
CA TRP A 197 -12.04 -5.73 25.41
C TRP A 197 -12.94 -6.30 26.52
N PHE A 198 -12.62 -6.07 27.80
CA PHE A 198 -13.43 -6.61 28.90
C PHE A 198 -14.82 -5.97 28.92
N ARG A 199 -14.89 -4.63 28.85
CA ARG A 199 -16.16 -3.90 28.85
C ARG A 199 -17.04 -4.25 27.65
N SER A 200 -16.46 -4.41 26.47
CA SER A 200 -17.22 -4.79 25.27
C SER A 200 -17.73 -6.23 25.35
N ALA A 201 -16.95 -7.18 25.89
CA ALA A 201 -17.44 -8.53 26.12
C ALA A 201 -18.60 -8.57 27.14
N MET A 202 -18.49 -7.81 28.23
CA MET A 202 -19.55 -7.69 29.25
C MET A 202 -20.85 -7.06 28.70
N ALA A 203 -20.77 -6.29 27.62
CA ALA A 203 -21.94 -5.67 26.97
C ALA A 203 -22.65 -6.60 25.96
N THR A 204 -22.08 -7.79 25.68
CA THR A 204 -22.66 -8.73 24.70
C THR A 204 -23.97 -9.34 25.18
N ARG A 205 -24.90 -9.59 24.25
CA ARG A 205 -26.22 -10.16 24.56
C ARG A 205 -26.25 -11.68 24.45
N SER A 206 -25.39 -12.26 23.61
CA SER A 206 -25.32 -13.70 23.39
C SER A 206 -23.87 -14.19 23.24
N GLY A 207 -23.65 -15.50 23.34
CA GLY A 207 -22.36 -16.14 23.03
C GLY A 207 -21.97 -16.06 21.54
N GLY A 208 -22.87 -15.60 20.68
CA GLY A 208 -22.58 -15.31 19.27
C GLY A 208 -21.84 -13.99 19.07
N GLU A 209 -21.79 -13.11 20.06
CA GLU A 209 -21.11 -11.81 20.01
C GLU A 209 -19.74 -11.88 20.70
N PHE A 210 -18.87 -10.93 20.39
CA PHE A 210 -17.53 -10.83 20.95
C PHE A 210 -17.21 -9.38 21.33
N GLY A 211 -16.36 -9.22 22.34
CA GLY A 211 -15.68 -7.98 22.66
C GLY A 211 -14.37 -7.83 21.88
N PHE A 212 -13.91 -6.59 21.74
CA PHE A 212 -12.72 -6.24 20.96
C PHE A 212 -12.00 -5.03 21.56
N GLU A 213 -10.68 -5.07 21.54
CA GLU A 213 -9.82 -3.92 21.72
C GLU A 213 -8.78 -3.91 20.61
N GLY A 214 -8.69 -2.78 19.90
CA GLY A 214 -7.73 -2.57 18.83
C GLY A 214 -6.28 -2.64 19.31
N VAL A 215 -5.36 -2.36 18.39
CA VAL A 215 -3.92 -2.52 18.66
C VAL A 215 -3.47 -1.57 19.79
N HIS A 216 -2.90 -2.14 20.84
CA HIS A 216 -2.37 -1.39 21.98
C HIS A 216 -1.19 -2.13 22.62
N GLN A 217 -0.43 -1.46 23.49
CA GLN A 217 0.55 -2.13 24.35
C GLN A 217 -0.12 -2.68 25.60
N SER A 218 0.13 -3.94 25.95
CA SER A 218 -0.52 -4.58 27.10
C SER A 218 0.46 -5.06 28.16
N ASN A 219 0.19 -4.69 29.41
CA ASN A 219 0.96 -5.14 30.58
C ASN A 219 0.82 -6.65 30.83
N LEU A 220 -0.27 -7.28 30.35
CA LEU A 220 -0.48 -8.73 30.44
C LEU A 220 0.67 -9.52 29.78
N VAL A 221 1.37 -8.91 28.82
CA VAL A 221 2.46 -9.54 28.08
C VAL A 221 3.75 -8.70 28.09
N GLY A 222 3.90 -7.85 29.10
CA GLY A 222 5.11 -7.05 29.31
C GLY A 222 5.27 -5.89 28.32
N GLY A 223 4.19 -5.18 28.01
CA GLY A 223 4.21 -3.97 27.17
C GLY A 223 4.31 -4.25 25.67
N ARG A 224 4.21 -5.51 25.23
CA ARG A 224 4.16 -5.86 23.81
C ARG A 224 2.86 -5.39 23.16
N ARG A 225 2.92 -5.18 21.85
CA ARG A 225 1.76 -4.81 21.05
C ARG A 225 0.85 -6.01 20.85
N VAL A 226 -0.41 -5.82 21.19
CA VAL A 226 -1.44 -6.84 21.13
C VAL A 226 -2.68 -6.30 20.46
N LEU A 227 -3.52 -7.23 20.03
CA LEU A 227 -4.92 -7.00 19.72
C LEU A 227 -5.70 -8.00 20.57
N VAL A 228 -6.80 -7.58 21.19
CA VAL A 228 -7.53 -8.46 22.12
C VAL A 228 -8.94 -8.69 21.64
N TYR A 229 -9.24 -9.95 21.29
CA TYR A 229 -10.61 -10.44 21.20
C TYR A 229 -11.04 -11.00 22.54
N SER A 230 -12.32 -10.90 22.85
CA SER A 230 -12.85 -11.43 24.08
C SER A 230 -14.27 -11.93 23.90
N ALA A 231 -14.69 -12.85 24.76
CA ALA A 231 -16.06 -13.34 24.78
C ALA A 231 -16.49 -13.54 26.24
N ALA A 232 -17.76 -13.25 26.50
CA ALA A 232 -18.35 -13.56 27.79
C ALA A 232 -18.41 -15.07 27.98
N VAL A 233 -17.85 -15.56 29.08
CA VAL A 233 -18.10 -16.92 29.56
C VAL A 233 -19.46 -16.92 30.22
N ARG A 234 -20.35 -17.78 29.74
CA ARG A 234 -21.74 -17.83 30.18
C ARG A 234 -22.01 -19.10 30.97
N GLN A 235 -22.97 -19.02 31.88
CA GLN A 235 -23.38 -20.14 32.72
C GLN A 235 -23.67 -21.38 31.85
N ASN A 236 -23.16 -22.53 32.29
CA ASN A 236 -23.22 -23.82 31.57
C ASN A 236 -22.62 -23.84 30.15
N GLY A 237 -21.94 -22.78 29.71
CA GLY A 237 -21.50 -22.62 28.32
C GLY A 237 -22.65 -22.31 27.35
N GLU A 238 -23.84 -21.98 27.85
CA GLU A 238 -25.02 -21.71 27.02
C GLU A 238 -24.95 -20.31 26.40
N ALA A 239 -25.23 -20.20 25.10
CA ALA A 239 -25.14 -18.93 24.37
C ALA A 239 -26.05 -17.83 24.93
N SER A 240 -27.19 -18.20 25.53
CA SER A 240 -28.14 -17.27 26.18
C SER A 240 -27.99 -17.23 27.71
N GLY A 241 -27.00 -17.92 28.27
CA GLY A 241 -26.77 -17.96 29.71
C GLY A 241 -26.32 -16.62 30.29
N HIS A 242 -26.49 -16.44 31.60
CA HIS A 242 -25.96 -15.29 32.31
C HIS A 242 -24.43 -15.27 32.23
N ILE A 243 -23.85 -14.08 32.09
CA ILE A 243 -22.39 -13.90 32.08
C ILE A 243 -21.84 -14.22 33.47
N ILE A 244 -20.80 -15.04 33.53
CA ILE A 244 -20.10 -15.42 34.77
C ILE A 244 -18.61 -15.02 34.77
N GLY A 245 -18.10 -14.51 33.65
CA GLY A 245 -16.76 -13.96 33.48
C GLY A 245 -16.45 -13.69 32.02
N VAL A 246 -15.19 -13.44 31.68
CA VAL A 246 -14.76 -13.12 30.32
C VAL A 246 -13.47 -13.87 29.99
N LEU A 247 -13.43 -14.48 28.80
CA LEU A 247 -12.20 -15.01 28.21
C LEU A 247 -11.64 -13.98 27.23
N GLY A 248 -10.34 -13.67 27.34
CA GLY A 248 -9.61 -12.80 26.43
C GLY A 248 -8.51 -13.57 25.69
N ILE A 249 -8.42 -13.37 24.38
CA ILE A 249 -7.31 -13.78 23.54
C ILE A 249 -6.32 -12.63 23.41
N VAL A 250 -5.10 -12.79 23.90
CA VAL A 250 -4.03 -11.80 23.76
C VAL A 250 -3.21 -12.11 22.51
N PHE A 251 -3.64 -11.57 21.37
CA PHE A 251 -3.04 -11.85 20.06
C PHE A 251 -1.70 -11.13 19.87
N ASN A 252 -0.73 -11.82 19.27
CA ASN A 252 0.55 -11.23 18.89
C ASN A 252 0.39 -10.44 17.59
N TRP A 253 0.04 -9.17 17.71
CA TRP A 253 -0.22 -8.30 16.55
C TRP A 253 0.97 -8.22 15.60
N ASP A 254 2.19 -8.11 16.15
CA ASP A 254 3.40 -7.96 15.36
C ASP A 254 3.69 -9.21 14.50
N ALA A 255 3.42 -10.41 15.02
CA ALA A 255 3.63 -11.64 14.26
C ALA A 255 2.74 -11.74 13.01
N LEU A 256 1.59 -11.05 12.98
CA LEU A 256 0.75 -10.96 11.79
C LEU A 256 1.10 -9.72 10.96
N ALA A 257 0.77 -8.54 11.48
CA ALA A 257 0.70 -7.36 10.65
C ALA A 257 2.07 -6.81 10.29
N GLN A 258 3.06 -6.95 11.20
CA GLN A 258 4.42 -6.56 10.87
C GLN A 258 5.02 -7.50 9.80
N THR A 259 4.76 -8.80 9.93
CA THR A 259 5.14 -9.79 8.91
C THR A 259 4.52 -9.47 7.56
N VAL A 260 3.22 -9.11 7.51
CA VAL A 260 2.51 -8.74 6.27
C VAL A 260 3.16 -7.53 5.60
N VAL A 261 3.44 -6.45 6.33
CA VAL A 261 4.04 -5.25 5.73
C VAL A 261 5.50 -5.47 5.30
N GLU A 262 6.26 -6.30 6.01
CA GLU A 262 7.67 -6.60 5.66
C GLU A 262 7.81 -7.56 4.49
N HIS A 263 6.89 -8.52 4.37
CA HIS A 263 6.89 -9.56 3.33
C HIS A 263 5.93 -9.23 2.18
N THR A 264 5.45 -7.99 2.10
CA THR A 264 4.71 -7.51 0.93
C THR A 264 5.58 -7.77 -0.32
N PRO A 265 5.07 -8.42 -1.37
CA PRO A 265 5.87 -8.89 -2.51
C PRO A 265 6.18 -7.74 -3.47
N LEU A 266 7.00 -6.80 -3.01
CA LEU A 266 7.59 -5.72 -3.80
C LEU A 266 8.73 -6.26 -4.65
N LEU A 267 9.01 -5.58 -5.77
CA LEU A 267 10.25 -5.81 -6.51
C LEU A 267 11.43 -5.37 -5.65
N GLU A 268 12.58 -6.04 -5.80
CA GLU A 268 13.74 -5.78 -4.95
C GLU A 268 14.19 -4.31 -5.00
N GLU A 269 14.20 -3.71 -6.19
CA GLU A 269 14.54 -2.30 -6.43
C GLU A 269 13.55 -1.30 -5.82
N GLU A 270 12.35 -1.75 -5.45
CA GLU A 270 11.29 -0.91 -4.88
C GLU A 270 11.28 -0.95 -3.35
N ARG A 271 11.91 -1.94 -2.71
CA ARG A 271 11.83 -2.16 -1.25
C ARG A 271 12.27 -0.94 -0.47
N ASP A 272 13.43 -0.39 -0.79
CA ASP A 272 13.99 0.79 -0.09
C ASP A 272 13.23 2.09 -0.39
N ARG A 273 12.39 2.07 -1.44
CA ARG A 273 11.62 3.22 -1.91
C ARG A 273 10.16 3.17 -1.51
N THR A 274 9.72 2.07 -0.88
CA THR A 274 8.32 1.84 -0.55
C THR A 274 8.13 1.67 0.94
N ARG A 275 7.38 2.58 1.55
CA ARG A 275 6.87 2.40 2.91
C ARG A 275 5.51 1.71 2.85
N VAL A 276 5.33 0.62 3.60
CA VAL A 276 4.06 -0.13 3.67
C VAL A 276 3.49 0.07 5.07
N VAL A 277 2.22 0.49 5.13
CA VAL A 277 1.58 0.94 6.37
C VAL A 277 0.17 0.37 6.49
N ILE A 278 -0.20 -0.10 7.68
CA ILE A 278 -1.58 -0.40 8.06
C ILE A 278 -2.05 0.66 9.06
N THR A 279 -3.24 1.23 8.87
CA THR A 279 -3.83 2.21 9.79
C THR A 279 -5.27 1.90 10.15
N ASP A 280 -5.71 2.42 11.30
CA ASP A 280 -7.15 2.51 11.61
C ASP A 280 -7.86 3.61 10.80
N GLU A 281 -9.17 3.77 10.98
CA GLU A 281 -9.98 4.81 10.33
C GLU A 281 -9.57 6.24 10.73
N ASN A 282 -8.95 6.40 11.90
CA ASN A 282 -8.43 7.67 12.40
C ASN A 282 -6.98 7.92 11.95
N ARG A 283 -6.43 7.08 11.06
CA ARG A 283 -5.05 7.12 10.54
C ARG A 283 -3.98 6.80 11.59
N LEU A 284 -4.31 6.25 12.75
CA LEU A 284 -3.31 5.74 13.69
C LEU A 284 -2.57 4.59 13.02
N ILE A 285 -1.23 4.64 13.04
CA ILE A 285 -0.41 3.60 12.44
C ILE A 285 -0.43 2.35 13.31
N LEU A 286 -0.84 1.22 12.74
CA LEU A 286 -0.95 -0.08 13.41
C LEU A 286 0.20 -1.01 13.03
N ALA A 287 0.66 -0.98 11.78
CA ALA A 287 1.84 -1.70 11.29
C ALA A 287 2.59 -0.82 10.26
N ASP A 288 3.91 -0.92 10.21
CA ASP A 288 4.74 0.01 9.43
C ASP A 288 6.15 -0.53 9.18
N THR A 289 6.60 -0.48 7.92
CA THR A 289 7.99 -0.82 7.59
C THR A 289 8.99 0.19 8.16
N SER A 290 8.57 1.43 8.44
CA SER A 290 9.39 2.45 9.13
C SER A 290 9.33 2.40 10.66
N LYS A 291 8.65 1.40 11.24
CA LYS A 291 8.62 1.14 12.69
C LYS A 291 8.02 2.29 13.54
N ARG A 292 6.97 2.97 13.06
CA ARG A 292 6.29 4.09 13.77
C ARG A 292 4.92 3.73 14.35
N GLN A 293 4.66 2.44 14.59
CA GLN A 293 3.35 1.96 15.05
C GLN A 293 2.99 2.55 16.42
N LEU A 294 1.74 2.99 16.57
CA LEU A 294 1.16 3.61 17.78
C LEU A 294 1.81 4.92 18.24
N VAL A 295 2.77 5.47 17.49
CA VAL A 295 3.46 6.73 17.83
C VAL A 295 2.83 7.94 17.15
N GLU A 296 2.48 7.79 15.88
CA GLU A 296 1.96 8.88 15.07
C GLU A 296 0.74 8.45 14.25
N ARG A 297 0.01 9.46 13.75
CA ARG A 297 -1.00 9.27 12.72
C ARG A 297 -0.37 9.54 11.36
N LEU A 298 -0.79 8.80 10.35
CA LEU A 298 -0.31 9.00 8.99
C LEU A 298 -0.85 10.33 8.44
N HIS A 299 0.07 11.22 8.06
CA HIS A 299 -0.24 12.49 7.43
C HIS A 299 0.39 12.52 6.04
N LEU A 300 -0.44 12.61 5.02
CA LEU A 300 -0.04 12.81 3.63
C LEU A 300 -1.02 13.77 2.96
N PRO A 301 -0.58 14.59 1.99
CA PRO A 301 -1.49 15.35 1.15
C PRO A 301 -2.50 14.41 0.47
N GLU A 302 -3.73 14.89 0.26
CA GLU A 302 -4.80 14.19 -0.46
C GLU A 302 -5.26 12.85 0.13
N ILE A 303 -4.73 12.43 1.29
CA ILE A 303 -5.05 11.15 1.93
C ILE A 303 -6.55 10.99 2.23
N GLN A 304 -7.26 12.09 2.50
CA GLN A 304 -8.70 12.06 2.76
C GLN A 304 -9.50 11.56 1.56
N GLY A 305 -9.06 11.90 0.34
CA GLY A 305 -9.70 11.44 -0.90
C GLY A 305 -9.44 9.97 -1.21
N LEU A 306 -8.36 9.40 -0.67
CA LEU A 306 -8.10 7.95 -0.73
C LEU A 306 -8.97 7.20 0.27
N TYR A 307 -9.02 7.64 1.54
CA TYR A 307 -9.76 6.93 2.59
C TYR A 307 -11.27 6.88 2.36
N SER A 308 -11.82 7.77 1.52
CA SER A 308 -13.24 7.74 1.13
C SER A 308 -13.56 6.69 0.05
N LYS A 309 -12.54 6.08 -0.58
CA LYS A 309 -12.69 5.07 -1.63
C LYS A 309 -12.37 3.67 -1.08
N PRO A 310 -12.94 2.59 -1.64
CA PRO A 310 -12.57 1.23 -1.27
C PRO A 310 -11.12 0.90 -1.60
N LYS A 311 -10.62 1.36 -2.76
CA LYS A 311 -9.22 1.26 -3.16
C LYS A 311 -8.88 2.31 -4.21
N GLY A 312 -7.60 2.61 -4.39
CA GLY A 312 -7.10 3.48 -5.45
C GLY A 312 -5.71 4.01 -5.14
N PHE A 313 -5.21 4.88 -6.00
CA PHE A 313 -3.94 5.56 -5.79
C PHE A 313 -4.04 7.03 -6.19
N VAL A 314 -3.13 7.83 -5.64
CA VAL A 314 -2.89 9.21 -6.07
C VAL A 314 -1.39 9.43 -6.26
N MET A 315 -1.08 10.39 -7.12
CA MET A 315 0.29 10.90 -7.29
C MET A 315 0.37 12.19 -6.50
N VAL A 316 1.28 12.24 -5.52
CA VAL A 316 1.41 13.36 -4.60
C VAL A 316 2.79 13.98 -4.79
N GLU A 317 2.86 15.30 -4.76
CA GLU A 317 4.11 16.06 -4.74
C GLU A 317 4.28 16.70 -3.36
N ASP A 318 5.42 16.46 -2.72
CA ASP A 318 5.81 17.10 -1.46
C ASP A 318 7.23 17.66 -1.63
N GLY A 319 7.30 18.97 -1.90
CA GLY A 319 8.52 19.63 -2.36
C GLY A 319 8.99 19.08 -3.71
N ASP A 320 10.28 18.75 -3.81
CA ASP A 320 10.89 18.17 -5.02
C ASP A 320 10.70 16.65 -5.12
N VAL A 321 9.96 16.04 -4.19
CA VAL A 321 9.78 14.60 -4.13
C VAL A 321 8.37 14.23 -4.57
N ARG A 322 8.30 13.36 -5.57
CA ARG A 322 7.05 12.78 -6.06
C ARG A 322 6.82 11.42 -5.41
N PHE A 323 5.58 11.16 -5.01
CA PHE A 323 5.14 9.92 -4.40
C PHE A 323 3.98 9.31 -5.19
N CYS A 324 3.92 7.97 -5.23
CA CYS A 324 2.69 7.24 -5.52
C CYS A 324 2.18 6.70 -4.19
N VAL A 325 0.98 7.12 -3.79
CA VAL A 325 0.32 6.62 -2.59
C VAL A 325 -0.83 5.73 -3.04
N ALA A 326 -0.65 4.43 -2.92
CA ALA A 326 -1.67 3.44 -3.20
C ALA A 326 -2.36 2.99 -1.90
N HIS A 327 -3.64 2.67 -1.98
CA HIS A 327 -4.50 2.46 -0.83
C HIS A 327 -5.56 1.39 -1.10
N ALA A 328 -5.88 0.60 -0.07
CA ALA A 328 -7.09 -0.20 -0.01
C ALA A 328 -7.68 -0.18 1.42
N LYS A 329 -9.00 -0.06 1.51
CA LYS A 329 -9.77 -0.29 2.74
C LYS A 329 -10.10 -1.78 2.84
N ALA A 330 -10.12 -2.31 4.06
CA ALA A 330 -10.50 -3.67 4.33
C ALA A 330 -11.89 -3.97 3.74
N PRO A 331 -12.03 -4.94 2.81
CA PRO A 331 -13.33 -5.26 2.21
C PRO A 331 -14.26 -6.01 3.18
N GLY A 332 -13.71 -6.53 4.28
CA GLY A 332 -14.35 -7.49 5.15
C GLY A 332 -14.22 -8.93 4.66
N PHE A 333 -14.44 -9.86 5.58
CA PHE A 333 -14.47 -11.29 5.34
C PHE A 333 -15.61 -11.92 6.14
N GLU A 334 -16.48 -12.66 5.46
CA GLU A 334 -17.72 -13.20 6.02
C GLU A 334 -18.58 -12.10 6.70
N THR A 335 -18.71 -12.14 8.03
CA THR A 335 -19.49 -11.20 8.84
C THR A 335 -18.62 -10.18 9.59
N TYR A 336 -17.33 -10.10 9.25
CA TYR A 336 -16.33 -9.33 10.00
C TYR A 336 -15.59 -8.34 9.11
N THR A 337 -15.36 -7.12 9.62
CA THR A 337 -14.38 -6.21 9.05
C THR A 337 -13.79 -5.31 10.12
N THR A 338 -12.50 -5.00 10.01
CA THR A 338 -11.87 -3.97 10.84
C THR A 338 -12.22 -2.55 10.39
N GLY A 339 -12.57 -2.36 9.11
CA GLY A 339 -12.60 -1.05 8.47
C GLY A 339 -11.21 -0.40 8.33
N TRP A 340 -10.12 -1.13 8.57
CA TRP A 340 -8.76 -0.59 8.51
C TRP A 340 -8.27 -0.40 7.07
N HIS A 341 -7.14 0.27 6.94
CA HIS A 341 -6.60 0.71 5.67
C HIS A 341 -5.16 0.21 5.51
N SER A 342 -4.81 -0.25 4.31
CA SER A 342 -3.44 -0.56 3.90
C SER A 342 -2.99 0.48 2.89
N LEU A 343 -1.76 0.98 3.04
CA LEU A 343 -1.15 1.97 2.19
C LEU A 343 0.25 1.56 1.78
N LEU A 344 0.56 1.74 0.49
CA LEU A 344 1.91 1.62 -0.06
C LEU A 344 2.32 2.99 -0.59
N ILE A 345 3.37 3.55 0.01
CA ILE A 345 3.88 4.89 -0.26
C ILE A 345 5.22 4.74 -0.97
N TYR A 346 5.20 4.85 -2.30
CA TYR A 346 6.39 4.73 -3.14
C TYR A 346 6.97 6.10 -3.45
N ARG A 347 8.29 6.26 -3.29
CA ARG A 347 9.04 7.48 -3.62
C ARG A 347 9.71 7.37 -4.99
N PHE A 348 9.43 8.32 -5.90
CA PHE A 348 10.04 8.42 -7.24
C PHE A 348 11.49 8.90 -7.25
#